data_AF-A0A9E2L4G3-F1
#
_entry.id   AF-A0A9E2L4G3-F1
#
_cell.length_a   1.000
_cell.length_b   1.000
_cell.length_c   1.000
_cell.angle_alpha   90.00
_cell.angle_beta   90.00
_cell.angle_gamma   90.00
#
_symmetry.space_group_name_H-M   'P 1'
#
loop_
_entity.id
_entity.type
_entity.pdbx_description
1 polymer ?
#
loop_
_entity_poly.entity_id
_entity_poly.type
_entity_poly.pdbx_seq_one_letter_code
_entity_poly.pdbx_strand_id
1 'polypeptide(L)'
;MKKIFLLLLLLQSITTWGQERKQYFIGDIYDSEGVRGIVVQVKENGYHGLIMSLDEIEEYWYCNPSNPYWRMVTSASDCNNGMHNQEIISEIINLYNLSWDLFPAFKWCKDKGEGWYLPAINELVEINKAYHGGEIKKNKAAQIAFNRILEENGGKPLQNSFTNYLSSTEITGEKVYTIHFESGMFAYGKEESKGKMAIRAVRKF
;
A
#
# COMPACT_ATOMS: atom_id res chain seq x y z
N MET A 1 -52.03 -12.10 -30.40
CA MET A 1 -51.36 -12.44 -29.12
C MET A 1 -49.82 -12.53 -29.19
N LYS A 2 -49.14 -12.01 -30.22
CA LYS A 2 -47.65 -12.01 -30.30
C LYS A 2 -46.98 -10.62 -30.28
N LYS A 3 -47.75 -9.52 -30.30
CA LYS A 3 -47.20 -8.14 -30.32
C LYS A 3 -47.08 -7.47 -28.95
N ILE A 4 -47.66 -8.05 -27.89
CA ILE A 4 -47.62 -7.49 -26.52
C ILE A 4 -46.43 -8.05 -25.71
N PHE A 5 -45.88 -9.20 -26.10
CA PHE A 5 -44.77 -9.84 -25.39
C PHE A 5 -43.39 -9.20 -25.67
N LEU A 6 -43.23 -8.46 -26.78
CA LEU A 6 -41.96 -7.77 -27.09
C LEU A 6 -41.78 -6.43 -26.36
N LEU A 7 -42.86 -5.79 -25.88
CA LEU A 7 -42.73 -4.53 -25.15
C LEU A 7 -42.30 -4.71 -23.68
N LEU A 8 -42.51 -5.90 -23.10
CA LEU A 8 -42.08 -6.21 -21.74
C LEU A 8 -40.60 -6.62 -21.65
N LEU A 9 -39.99 -7.05 -22.75
CA LEU A 9 -38.55 -7.36 -22.82
C LEU A 9 -37.67 -6.12 -23.07
N LEU A 10 -38.25 -5.01 -23.56
CA LEU A 10 -37.54 -3.73 -23.74
C LEU A 10 -37.57 -2.83 -22.51
N LEU A 11 -38.33 -3.19 -21.47
CA LEU A 11 -38.39 -2.47 -20.18
C LEU A 11 -37.53 -3.09 -19.08
N GLN A 12 -36.91 -4.26 -19.31
CA GLN A 12 -35.95 -4.85 -18.36
C GLN A 12 -34.49 -4.47 -18.64
N SER A 13 -34.20 -3.72 -19.70
CA SER A 13 -32.84 -3.28 -20.03
C SER A 13 -32.49 -1.87 -19.52
N ILE A 14 -33.35 -1.24 -18.70
CA ILE A 14 -33.08 0.07 -18.10
C ILE A 14 -33.08 -0.06 -16.58
N THR A 15 -32.15 -0.83 -16.04
CA THR A 15 -31.52 -0.57 -14.74
C THR A 15 -30.24 -1.41 -14.67
N THR A 16 -29.31 -1.22 -15.60
CA THR A 16 -27.91 -1.23 -15.14
C THR A 16 -27.82 -0.01 -14.25
N TRP A 17 -27.95 -0.23 -12.94
CA TRP A 17 -27.49 0.73 -11.95
C TRP A 17 -26.02 0.97 -12.32
N GLY A 18 -25.77 2.02 -13.09
CA GLY A 18 -24.42 2.53 -13.24
C GLY A 18 -24.05 2.92 -11.82
N GLN A 19 -23.27 2.07 -11.16
CA GLN A 19 -22.69 2.41 -9.88
C GLN A 19 -21.94 3.71 -10.14
N GLU A 20 -22.49 4.83 -9.65
CA GLU A 20 -21.85 6.13 -9.83
C GLU A 20 -20.42 5.98 -9.32
N ARG A 21 -19.45 6.15 -10.21
CA ARG A 21 -18.06 6.04 -9.81
C ARG A 21 -17.82 7.12 -8.78
N LYS A 22 -17.47 6.74 -7.56
CA LYS A 22 -17.15 7.68 -6.50
C LYS A 22 -15.81 8.33 -6.82
N GLN A 23 -15.78 9.65 -6.84
CA GLN A 23 -14.55 10.43 -6.91
C GLN A 23 -13.94 10.55 -5.52
N TYR A 24 -12.62 10.43 -5.41
CA TYR A 24 -11.88 10.53 -4.17
C TYR A 24 -10.85 11.66 -4.20
N PHE A 25 -10.56 12.19 -3.02
CA PHE A 25 -9.50 13.15 -2.74
C PHE A 25 -8.49 12.56 -1.75
N ILE A 26 -7.27 13.09 -1.75
CA ILE A 26 -6.25 12.71 -0.76
C ILE A 26 -6.81 12.98 0.65
N GLY A 27 -6.70 11.99 1.53
CA GLY A 27 -7.24 12.03 2.90
C GLY A 27 -8.63 11.42 3.03
N ASP A 28 -9.34 11.17 1.93
CA ASP A 28 -10.64 10.49 2.00
C ASP A 28 -10.49 9.06 2.53
N ILE A 29 -11.50 8.58 3.25
CA ILE A 29 -11.62 7.16 3.57
C ILE A 29 -12.29 6.46 2.39
N TYR A 30 -11.51 5.58 1.75
CA TYR A 30 -12.04 4.57 0.86
C TYR A 30 -12.70 3.48 1.70
N ASP A 31 -13.95 3.17 1.40
CA ASP A 31 -14.75 2.13 2.05
C ASP A 31 -15.73 1.58 1.02
N SER A 32 -15.34 0.49 0.36
CA SER A 32 -16.13 -0.15 -0.70
C SER A 32 -15.76 -1.62 -0.79
N GLU A 33 -16.77 -2.49 -0.99
CA GLU A 33 -16.58 -3.94 -1.23
C GLU A 33 -15.70 -4.64 -0.17
N GLY A 34 -15.82 -4.23 1.10
CA GLY A 34 -15.04 -4.78 2.21
C GLY A 34 -13.58 -4.31 2.26
N VAL A 35 -13.22 -3.35 1.42
CA VAL A 35 -11.88 -2.74 1.37
C VAL A 35 -11.95 -1.37 2.00
N ARG A 36 -11.10 -1.16 3.00
CA ARG A 36 -11.07 0.09 3.75
C ARG A 36 -9.65 0.62 3.91
N GLY A 37 -9.44 1.90 3.62
CA GLY A 37 -8.14 2.55 3.68
C GLY A 37 -8.24 4.06 3.49
N ILE A 38 -7.16 4.78 3.75
CA ILE A 38 -7.08 6.23 3.50
C ILE A 38 -6.45 6.48 2.13
N VAL A 39 -7.05 7.36 1.33
CA VAL A 39 -6.57 7.72 -0.01
C VAL A 39 -5.31 8.59 0.13
N VAL A 40 -4.21 8.14 -0.47
CA VAL A 40 -2.90 8.82 -0.42
C VAL A 40 -2.42 9.27 -1.80
N GLN A 41 -3.02 8.76 -2.86
CA GLN A 41 -2.80 9.23 -4.23
C GLN A 41 -4.10 9.16 -5.00
N VAL A 42 -4.32 10.13 -5.88
CA VAL A 42 -5.44 10.17 -6.82
C VAL A 42 -4.91 10.28 -8.25
N LYS A 43 -5.56 9.59 -9.18
CA LYS A 43 -5.31 9.57 -10.62
C LYS A 43 -6.65 9.68 -11.34
N GLU A 44 -6.59 10.04 -12.62
CA GLU A 44 -7.79 10.11 -13.48
C GLU A 44 -8.93 10.88 -12.81
N ASN A 45 -8.62 12.10 -12.36
CA ASN A 45 -9.55 12.97 -11.63
C ASN A 45 -10.14 12.35 -10.34
N GLY A 46 -9.47 11.39 -9.69
CA GLY A 46 -9.91 10.81 -8.42
C GLY A 46 -10.78 9.56 -8.55
N TYR A 47 -10.94 9.01 -9.75
CA TYR A 47 -11.60 7.72 -9.93
C TYR A 47 -10.68 6.53 -9.68
N HIS A 48 -9.37 6.77 -9.75
CA HIS A 48 -8.35 5.76 -9.46
C HIS A 48 -7.32 6.33 -8.51
N GLY A 49 -6.55 5.47 -7.87
CA GLY A 49 -5.53 5.95 -6.95
C GLY A 49 -4.86 4.86 -6.13
N LEU A 50 -4.32 5.31 -5.00
CA LEU A 50 -3.68 4.46 -4.01
C LEU A 50 -4.32 4.74 -2.65
N ILE A 51 -4.71 3.67 -1.97
CA ILE A 51 -5.10 3.69 -0.57
C ILE A 51 -4.03 3.06 0.30
N MET A 52 -3.89 3.57 1.52
CA MET A 52 -3.01 3.04 2.57
C MET A 52 -3.85 2.37 3.66
N SER A 53 -3.31 1.29 4.24
CA SER A 53 -3.94 0.60 5.36
C SER A 53 -4.06 1.49 6.60
N LEU A 54 -5.21 1.39 7.28
CA LEU A 54 -5.45 2.12 8.53
C LEU A 54 -4.60 1.59 9.69
N ASP A 55 -4.27 0.31 9.68
CA ASP A 55 -3.37 -0.35 10.62
C ASP A 55 -1.92 -0.41 10.11
N GLU A 56 -1.01 -0.61 11.06
CA GLU A 56 0.41 -0.93 10.84
C GLU A 56 0.88 -1.99 11.84
N ILE A 57 1.95 -2.65 11.44
CA ILE A 57 2.73 -3.59 12.25
C ILE A 57 4.22 -3.25 12.15
N GLU A 58 5.04 -3.89 12.97
CA GLU A 58 6.47 -3.95 12.77
C GLU A 58 6.88 -5.39 12.45
N GLU A 59 7.50 -5.60 11.29
CA GLU A 59 8.02 -6.91 10.89
C GLU A 59 9.30 -6.78 10.07
N TYR A 60 9.97 -7.91 9.87
CA TYR A 60 11.12 -7.96 8.98
C TYR A 60 10.71 -7.92 7.51
N TRP A 61 11.57 -7.32 6.67
CA TRP A 61 11.40 -7.42 5.22
C TRP A 61 11.68 -8.84 4.73
N TYR A 62 12.80 -9.40 5.20
CA TYR A 62 13.23 -10.78 5.03
C TYR A 62 13.34 -11.43 6.41
N CYS A 63 13.11 -12.73 6.57
CA CYS A 63 13.16 -13.42 7.86
C CYS A 63 14.37 -13.01 8.73
N ASN A 64 14.19 -13.13 10.05
CA ASN A 64 15.22 -12.87 11.07
C ASN A 64 16.63 -13.34 10.62
N PRO A 65 17.69 -12.51 10.82
CA PRO A 65 19.09 -12.85 10.51
C PRO A 65 19.63 -14.20 10.99
N SER A 66 18.98 -14.88 11.95
CA SER A 66 19.35 -16.25 12.34
C SER A 66 18.99 -17.32 11.31
N ASN A 67 18.13 -17.01 10.33
CA ASN A 67 17.73 -17.94 9.27
C ASN A 67 18.74 -17.90 8.12
N PRO A 68 19.25 -19.04 7.60
CA PRO A 68 20.31 -19.07 6.58
C PRO A 68 19.96 -18.37 5.26
N TYR A 69 18.67 -18.17 4.99
CA TYR A 69 18.22 -17.51 3.77
C TYR A 69 18.24 -15.98 3.86
N TRP A 70 18.59 -15.37 5.00
CA TRP A 70 18.42 -13.93 5.28
C TRP A 70 19.09 -12.93 4.31
N ARG A 71 19.96 -13.41 3.40
CA ARG A 71 20.72 -12.60 2.44
C ARG A 71 20.33 -12.85 0.98
N MET A 72 19.17 -13.45 0.74
CA MET A 72 18.76 -13.79 -0.62
C MET A 72 18.52 -12.53 -1.45
N VAL A 73 19.15 -12.46 -2.62
CA VAL A 73 18.86 -11.41 -3.60
C VAL A 73 17.62 -11.82 -4.36
N THR A 74 16.56 -11.03 -4.24
CA THR A 74 15.25 -11.32 -4.83
C THR A 74 15.05 -10.63 -6.17
N SER A 75 15.77 -9.54 -6.44
CA SER A 75 15.52 -8.65 -7.58
C SER A 75 14.16 -7.96 -7.55
N ALA A 76 13.47 -7.95 -6.40
CA ALA A 76 12.24 -7.19 -6.18
C ALA A 76 12.57 -5.69 -6.02
N SER A 77 13.03 -5.06 -7.11
CA SER A 77 13.65 -3.72 -7.10
C SER A 77 12.88 -2.66 -7.90
N ASP A 78 11.61 -2.89 -8.24
CA ASP A 78 10.78 -1.87 -8.88
C ASP A 78 10.51 -0.73 -7.87
N CYS A 79 10.94 0.48 -8.21
CA CYS A 79 10.77 1.64 -7.36
C CYS A 79 9.35 2.21 -7.37
N ASN A 80 8.52 1.87 -8.37
CA ASN A 80 7.21 2.47 -8.61
C ASN A 80 6.03 1.52 -8.41
N ASN A 81 6.26 0.21 -8.39
CA ASN A 81 5.18 -0.78 -8.37
C ASN A 81 5.44 -1.89 -7.35
N GLY A 82 4.98 -1.69 -6.11
CA GLY A 82 5.16 -2.68 -5.05
C GLY A 82 4.42 -4.00 -5.31
N MET A 83 3.35 -3.98 -6.13
CA MET A 83 2.68 -5.20 -6.56
C MET A 83 3.60 -6.05 -7.45
N HIS A 84 4.36 -5.43 -8.35
CA HIS A 84 5.31 -6.15 -9.19
C HIS A 84 6.43 -6.79 -8.35
N ASN A 85 6.91 -6.07 -7.32
CA ASN A 85 7.85 -6.64 -6.35
C ASN A 85 7.23 -7.85 -5.62
N GLN A 86 5.97 -7.78 -5.23
CA GLN A 86 5.26 -8.90 -4.59
C GLN A 86 5.11 -10.12 -5.53
N GLU A 87 4.87 -9.89 -6.82
CA GLU A 87 4.85 -10.95 -7.85
C GLU A 87 6.20 -11.67 -7.95
N ILE A 88 7.31 -10.92 -7.97
CA ILE A 88 8.68 -11.48 -7.96
C ILE A 88 8.90 -12.36 -6.71
N ILE A 89 8.48 -11.90 -5.53
CA ILE A 89 8.57 -12.70 -4.29
C ILE A 89 7.75 -13.99 -4.41
N SER A 90 6.54 -13.91 -4.97
CA SER A 90 5.69 -15.08 -5.20
C SER A 90 6.34 -16.09 -6.15
N GLU A 91 6.95 -15.62 -7.25
CA GLU A 91 7.67 -16.46 -8.21
C GLU A 91 8.85 -17.19 -7.56
N ILE A 92 9.65 -16.49 -6.76
CA ILE A 92 10.77 -17.06 -6.00
C ILE A 92 10.27 -18.13 -5.03
N ILE A 93 9.21 -17.84 -4.28
CA ILE A 93 8.61 -18.79 -3.34
C ILE A 93 8.20 -20.07 -4.06
N ASN A 94 7.54 -19.95 -5.21
CA ASN A 94 7.10 -21.10 -6.00
C ASN A 94 8.27 -21.87 -6.62
N LEU A 95 9.23 -21.16 -7.22
CA LEU A 95 10.37 -21.77 -7.91
C LEU A 95 11.26 -22.58 -6.97
N TYR A 96 11.49 -22.08 -5.75
CA TYR A 96 12.36 -22.71 -4.76
C TYR A 96 11.59 -23.47 -3.67
N ASN A 97 10.26 -23.60 -3.80
CA ASN A 97 9.37 -24.24 -2.82
C ASN A 97 9.60 -23.73 -1.39
N LEU A 98 9.63 -22.40 -1.24
CA LEU A 98 9.84 -21.70 0.03
C LEU A 98 8.52 -21.38 0.73
N SER A 99 8.58 -20.78 1.92
CA SER A 99 7.41 -20.25 2.63
C SER A 99 7.36 -18.72 2.55
N TRP A 100 6.15 -18.17 2.50
CA TRP A 100 5.89 -16.74 2.72
C TRP A 100 6.39 -16.25 4.09
N ASP A 101 6.59 -17.14 5.07
CA ASP A 101 7.18 -16.78 6.37
C ASP A 101 8.64 -16.29 6.26
N LEU A 102 9.30 -16.53 5.11
CA LEU A 102 10.59 -15.91 4.81
C LEU A 102 10.48 -14.41 4.49
N PHE A 103 9.28 -13.92 4.21
CA PHE A 103 9.01 -12.55 3.77
C PHE A 103 7.86 -11.93 4.59
N PRO A 104 8.02 -11.78 5.92
CA PRO A 104 6.88 -11.48 6.80
C PRO A 104 6.20 -10.14 6.49
N ALA A 105 6.94 -9.11 6.04
CA ALA A 105 6.34 -7.86 5.60
C ALA A 105 5.41 -8.04 4.39
N PHE A 106 5.85 -8.76 3.35
CA PHE A 106 5.02 -9.05 2.18
C PHE A 106 3.83 -9.94 2.55
N LYS A 107 4.07 -10.97 3.37
CA LYS A 107 3.03 -11.87 3.86
C LYS A 107 1.93 -11.11 4.58
N TRP A 108 2.28 -10.21 5.50
CA TRP A 108 1.29 -9.42 6.22
C TRP A 108 0.43 -8.58 5.29
N CYS A 109 1.03 -7.89 4.30
CA CYS A 109 0.29 -7.10 3.33
C CYS A 109 -0.66 -7.98 2.48
N LYS A 110 -0.16 -9.09 1.95
CA LYS A 110 -0.93 -10.05 1.14
C LYS A 110 -2.11 -10.65 1.92
N ASP A 111 -1.91 -10.99 3.19
CA ASP A 111 -2.93 -11.65 4.02
C ASP A 111 -4.08 -10.71 4.40
N LYS A 112 -3.98 -9.40 4.14
CA LYS A 112 -5.11 -8.45 4.27
C LYS A 112 -6.20 -8.67 3.21
N GLY A 113 -5.89 -9.40 2.15
CA GLY A 113 -6.80 -9.71 1.06
C GLY A 113 -6.26 -9.28 -0.30
N GLU A 114 -7.00 -9.63 -1.35
CA GLU A 114 -6.59 -9.39 -2.73
C GLU A 114 -6.30 -7.89 -2.99
N GLY A 115 -5.23 -7.64 -3.75
CA GLY A 115 -4.81 -6.30 -4.15
C GLY A 115 -4.02 -5.50 -3.11
N TRP A 116 -3.89 -5.99 -1.87
CA TRP A 116 -2.99 -5.39 -0.87
C TRP A 116 -1.56 -5.87 -1.05
N TYR A 117 -0.59 -4.94 -0.92
CA TYR A 117 0.83 -5.23 -1.07
C TYR A 117 1.70 -4.25 -0.29
N LEU A 118 2.97 -4.62 -0.10
CA LEU A 118 3.99 -3.76 0.50
C LEU A 118 4.40 -2.67 -0.53
N PRO A 119 4.23 -1.37 -0.23
CA PRO A 119 4.47 -0.30 -1.19
C PRO A 119 5.91 -0.28 -1.67
N ALA A 120 6.13 0.03 -2.95
CA ALA A 120 7.44 0.41 -3.44
C ALA A 120 7.86 1.77 -2.87
N ILE A 121 9.14 2.11 -2.97
CA ILE A 121 9.67 3.35 -2.39
C ILE A 121 8.96 4.60 -2.95
N ASN A 122 8.59 4.63 -4.23
CA ASN A 122 7.84 5.74 -4.83
C ASN A 122 6.37 5.78 -4.42
N GLU A 123 5.79 4.69 -3.94
CA GLU A 123 4.45 4.70 -3.36
C GLU A 123 4.48 5.22 -1.91
N LEU A 124 5.54 4.91 -1.15
CA LEU A 124 5.81 5.54 0.15
C LEU A 124 6.07 7.05 0.01
N VAL A 125 6.68 7.50 -1.09
CA VAL A 125 6.82 8.93 -1.40
C VAL A 125 5.46 9.61 -1.51
N GLU A 126 4.48 8.96 -2.12
CA GLU A 126 3.12 9.50 -2.25
C GLU A 126 2.41 9.55 -0.89
N ILE A 127 2.60 8.55 -0.03
CA ILE A 127 2.15 8.60 1.37
C ILE A 127 2.79 9.80 2.09
N ASN A 128 4.10 10.01 1.92
CA ASN A 128 4.78 11.16 2.54
C ASN A 128 4.20 12.49 2.05
N LYS A 129 3.97 12.63 0.75
CA LYS A 129 3.31 13.82 0.18
C LYS A 129 1.93 14.03 0.77
N ALA A 130 1.10 12.99 0.80
CA ALA A 130 -0.25 13.06 1.37
C ALA A 130 -0.24 13.48 2.84
N TYR A 131 0.65 12.88 3.64
CA TYR A 131 0.84 13.20 5.05
C TYR A 131 1.26 14.66 5.30
N HIS A 132 1.89 15.27 4.28
CA HIS A 132 2.34 16.66 4.28
C HIS A 132 1.38 17.64 3.57
N GLY A 133 0.19 17.19 3.19
CA GLY A 133 -0.83 18.03 2.55
C GLY A 133 -0.65 18.19 1.03
N GLY A 134 -0.01 17.21 0.38
CA GLY A 134 0.15 17.13 -1.07
C GLY A 134 1.53 17.54 -1.59
N GLU A 135 2.42 18.02 -0.72
CA GLU A 135 3.76 18.49 -1.09
C GLU A 135 4.87 17.72 -0.36
N ILE A 136 6.03 17.63 -0.99
CA ILE A 136 7.27 17.11 -0.38
C ILE A 136 7.88 18.21 0.52
N LYS A 137 7.15 18.64 1.56
CA LYS A 137 7.56 19.74 2.44
C LYS A 137 6.95 19.59 3.82
N LYS A 138 7.76 19.78 4.87
CA LYS A 138 7.30 19.66 6.26
C LYS A 138 6.10 20.59 6.52
N ASN A 139 4.99 20.01 6.96
CA ASN A 139 3.72 20.68 7.20
C ASN A 139 3.04 20.02 8.40
N LYS A 140 3.32 20.54 9.59
CA LYS A 140 2.85 19.96 10.84
C LYS A 140 1.32 19.98 10.97
N ALA A 141 0.65 20.98 10.41
CA ALA A 141 -0.80 21.07 10.44
C ALA A 141 -1.44 19.96 9.59
N ALA A 142 -0.91 19.69 8.40
CA ALA A 142 -1.36 18.58 7.57
C ALA A 142 -1.11 17.23 8.24
N GLN A 143 0.05 17.03 8.88
CA GLN A 143 0.36 15.80 9.62
C GLN A 143 -0.64 15.54 10.75
N ILE A 144 -0.97 16.57 11.55
CA ILE A 144 -1.97 16.48 12.61
C ILE A 144 -3.35 16.14 12.03
N ALA A 145 -3.75 16.81 10.95
CA ALA A 145 -5.04 16.54 10.30
C ALA A 145 -5.11 15.11 9.75
N PHE A 146 -4.06 14.64 9.09
CA PHE A 146 -3.98 13.30 8.51
C PHE A 146 -4.03 12.21 9.59
N ASN A 147 -3.26 12.37 10.68
CA ASN A 147 -3.30 11.42 11.80
C ASN A 147 -4.64 11.42 12.52
N ARG A 148 -5.28 12.58 12.68
CA ARG A 148 -6.63 12.66 13.23
C ARG A 148 -7.63 11.84 12.39
N ILE A 149 -7.56 11.93 11.07
CA ILE A 149 -8.41 11.12 10.18
C ILE A 149 -8.17 9.63 10.40
N LEU A 150 -6.91 9.19 10.52
CA LEU A 150 -6.58 7.80 10.84
C LEU A 150 -7.21 7.37 12.16
N GLU A 151 -7.01 8.14 13.24
CA GLU A 151 -7.50 7.82 14.59
C GLU A 151 -9.03 7.77 14.64
N GLU A 152 -9.72 8.77 14.08
CA GLU A 152 -11.18 8.84 14.02
C GLU A 152 -11.78 7.66 13.24
N ASN A 153 -10.98 6.99 12.40
CA ASN A 153 -11.41 5.83 11.61
C ASN A 153 -10.87 4.49 12.14
N GLY A 154 -10.32 4.46 13.36
CA GLY A 154 -9.81 3.25 14.02
C GLY A 154 -8.42 2.81 13.53
N GLY A 155 -7.72 3.69 12.82
CA GLY A 155 -6.36 3.49 12.38
C GLY A 155 -5.32 3.91 13.41
N LYS A 156 -4.07 3.53 13.17
CA LYS A 156 -2.91 4.00 13.92
C LYS A 156 -2.36 5.27 13.26
N PRO A 157 -1.95 6.31 14.02
CA PRO A 157 -1.21 7.45 13.47
C PRO A 157 0.05 7.03 12.72
N LEU A 158 0.42 7.77 11.69
CA LEU A 158 1.77 7.68 11.12
C LEU A 158 2.77 8.29 12.10
N GLN A 159 3.85 7.54 12.33
CA GLN A 159 4.95 7.98 13.17
C GLN A 159 5.94 8.79 12.34
N ASN A 160 6.28 9.98 12.81
CA ASN A 160 7.10 10.95 12.08
C ASN A 160 8.40 11.29 12.82
N SER A 161 8.81 10.48 13.79
CA SER A 161 10.04 10.66 14.56
C SER A 161 10.62 9.27 14.84
N PHE A 162 11.90 9.06 14.50
CA PHE A 162 12.65 7.83 14.73
C PHE A 162 12.10 6.50 14.13
N THR A 163 10.99 6.52 13.39
CA THR A 163 10.38 5.31 12.78
C THR A 163 10.66 5.22 11.29
N ASN A 164 11.25 4.12 10.85
CA ASN A 164 11.42 3.79 9.43
C ASN A 164 10.27 2.91 8.94
N TYR A 165 9.71 3.26 7.79
CA TYR A 165 8.71 2.45 7.09
C TYR A 165 9.36 1.67 5.95
N LEU A 166 9.10 0.36 5.90
CA LEU A 166 9.62 -0.55 4.87
C LEU A 166 8.95 -0.31 3.52
N SER A 167 9.77 -0.28 2.48
CA SER A 167 9.30 -0.48 1.10
C SER A 167 9.53 -1.92 0.65
N SER A 168 8.87 -2.33 -0.42
CA SER A 168 9.16 -3.58 -1.13
C SER A 168 10.38 -3.50 -2.04
N THR A 169 11.02 -2.33 -2.16
CA THR A 169 12.10 -2.10 -3.13
C THR A 169 13.45 -2.52 -2.56
N GLU A 170 13.96 -3.66 -3.03
CA GLU A 170 15.29 -4.18 -2.75
C GLU A 170 16.39 -3.28 -3.35
N ILE A 171 17.46 -3.05 -2.59
CA ILE A 171 18.70 -2.40 -3.03
C ILE A 171 19.75 -3.49 -3.32
N THR A 172 19.92 -4.39 -2.36
CA THR A 172 20.76 -5.59 -2.43
C THR A 172 20.10 -6.68 -1.57
N GLY A 173 20.58 -7.93 -1.62
CA GLY A 173 20.05 -9.02 -0.78
C GLY A 173 20.14 -8.79 0.74
N GLU A 174 20.69 -7.67 1.21
CA GLU A 174 20.72 -7.27 2.62
C GLU A 174 20.09 -5.90 2.90
N LYS A 175 19.73 -5.14 1.86
CA LYS A 175 19.38 -3.73 1.98
C LYS A 175 18.12 -3.46 1.18
N VAL A 176 17.21 -2.73 1.79
CA VAL A 176 15.91 -2.35 1.21
C VAL A 176 15.72 -0.86 1.43
N TYR A 177 14.99 -0.21 0.53
CA TYR A 177 14.67 1.19 0.74
C TYR A 177 13.64 1.35 1.86
N THR A 178 13.84 2.37 2.68
CA THR A 178 12.91 2.77 3.73
C THR A 178 12.65 4.27 3.63
N ILE A 179 11.54 4.72 4.21
CA ILE A 179 11.24 6.15 4.34
C ILE A 179 11.04 6.53 5.80
N HIS A 180 11.39 7.76 6.11
CA HIS A 180 11.08 8.42 7.36
C HIS A 180 10.14 9.60 7.08
N PHE A 181 8.95 9.61 7.68
CA PHE A 181 7.92 10.62 7.39
C PHE A 181 8.14 11.96 8.11
N GLU A 182 9.29 12.21 8.75
CA GLU A 182 9.56 13.47 9.48
C GLU A 182 9.79 14.67 8.56
N SER A 183 10.51 14.43 7.48
CA SER A 183 10.90 15.45 6.53
C SER A 183 10.26 15.11 5.20
N GLY A 184 9.87 16.13 4.44
CA GLY A 184 9.55 15.92 3.02
C GLY A 184 10.71 15.25 2.28
N MET A 185 11.94 15.31 2.78
CA MET A 185 13.12 14.78 2.12
C MET A 185 13.38 13.29 2.36
N PHE A 186 13.82 12.63 1.28
CA PHE A 186 14.35 11.27 1.26
C PHE A 186 15.68 11.18 1.99
N ALA A 187 15.75 10.32 2.99
CA ALA A 187 16.98 9.61 3.26
C ALA A 187 16.93 8.31 2.44
N TYR A 188 17.80 8.17 1.44
CA TYR A 188 18.16 6.85 0.93
C TYR A 188 18.96 6.16 2.05
N GLY A 189 18.25 5.61 3.03
CA GLY A 189 18.80 5.03 4.24
C GLY A 189 19.50 3.71 3.94
N LYS A 190 20.83 3.74 4.03
CA LYS A 190 21.72 2.59 4.08
C LYS A 190 21.57 1.94 5.47
N GLU A 191 21.41 0.61 5.50
CA GLU A 191 21.53 -0.33 6.65
C GLU A 191 20.33 -0.37 7.64
N GLU A 192 19.73 -1.51 8.03
CA GLU A 192 20.02 -2.95 7.86
C GLU A 192 18.69 -3.75 7.75
N SER A 193 18.63 -4.79 6.93
CA SER A 193 17.56 -5.82 6.94
C SER A 193 17.43 -6.60 8.26
N LYS A 194 18.22 -6.26 9.29
CA LYS A 194 18.35 -7.05 10.53
C LYS A 194 17.29 -6.77 11.58
N GLY A 195 16.47 -5.75 11.40
CA GLY A 195 15.47 -5.32 12.37
C GLY A 195 14.05 -5.37 11.83
N LYS A 196 13.09 -5.49 12.75
CA LYS A 196 11.70 -5.19 12.43
C LYS A 196 11.54 -3.69 12.21
N MET A 197 10.70 -3.32 11.25
CA MET A 197 10.43 -1.95 10.90
C MET A 197 8.93 -1.78 10.59
N ALA A 198 8.44 -0.54 10.67
CA ALA A 198 7.03 -0.27 10.49
C ALA A 198 6.58 -0.57 9.05
N ILE A 199 5.37 -1.10 8.91
CA ILE A 199 4.79 -1.49 7.62
C ILE A 199 3.40 -0.90 7.50
N ARG A 200 3.16 -0.26 6.36
CA ARG A 200 1.84 0.08 5.86
C ARG A 200 1.62 -0.69 4.57
N ALA A 201 0.47 -1.31 4.42
CA ALA A 201 0.08 -1.91 3.15
C ALA A 201 -0.57 -0.83 2.28
N VAL A 202 -0.45 -0.98 0.97
CA VAL A 202 -1.18 -0.16 0.01
C VAL A 202 -1.98 -1.02 -0.95
N ARG A 203 -2.99 -0.43 -1.56
CA ARG A 203 -3.81 -1.05 -2.60
C ARG A 203 -4.24 -0.01 -3.62
N LYS A 204 -4.26 -0.39 -4.90
CA LYS A 204 -4.84 0.44 -5.97
C LYS A 204 -6.36 0.31 -5.96
N PHE A 205 -7.05 1.42 -6.24
CA PHE A 205 -8.50 1.46 -6.48
C PHE A 205 -8.79 2.16 -7.81
#